data_AF-X1ENP2-F1
#
_entry.id   AF-X1ENP2-F1
#
_cell.length_a   1.000
_cell.length_b   1.000
_cell.length_c   1.000
_cell.angle_alpha   90.00
_cell.angle_beta   90.00
_cell.angle_gamma   90.00
#
_symmetry.space_group_name_H-M   'P 1'
#
loop_
_entity.id
_entity.type
_entity.pdbx_description
1 polymer ?
#
loop_
_entity_poly.entity_id
_entity_poly.type
_entity_poly.pdbx_seq_one_letter_code
_entity_poly.pdbx_strand_id
1 'polypeptide(L)' 'FGIQLLGKIPFEVEVSQQGDRGLPFVLKYPESKSTKAFKETVKKIRGILEK' A
#
# COMPACT_ATOMS: atom_id res chain seq x y z
N PHE A 1 22.31 -3.38 1.94
CA PHE A 1 21.58 -2.17 2.34
C PHE A 1 21.14 -2.34 3.79
N GLY A 2 21.48 -1.41 4.69
CA GLY A 2 21.11 -1.47 6.12
C GLY A 2 19.74 -0.85 6.41
N ILE A 3 18.74 -1.07 5.55
CA ILE A 3 17.41 -0.47 5.65
C ILE A 3 16.34 -1.55 5.82
N GLN A 4 15.30 -1.24 6.58
CA GLN A 4 14.21 -2.16 6.85
C GLN A 4 13.22 -2.25 5.68
N LEU A 5 12.88 -3.48 5.27
CA LEU A 5 11.79 -3.72 4.35
C LEU A 5 10.44 -3.55 5.07
N LEU A 6 9.64 -2.57 4.64
CA LEU A 6 8.36 -2.26 5.27
C LEU A 6 7.23 -3.21 4.79
N GLY A 7 7.26 -3.63 3.53
CA GLY A 7 6.25 -4.51 2.98
C GLY A 7 6.47 -4.82 1.49
N LYS A 8 5.56 -5.62 0.94
CA LYS A 8 5.49 -5.96 -0.49
C LYS A 8 4.06 -5.75 -0.97
N ILE A 9 3.90 -4.92 -2.01
CA ILE A 9 2.61 -4.70 -2.66
C ILE A 9 2.52 -5.66 -3.85
N PRO A 10 1.48 -6.50 -3.96
CA PRO A 10 1.28 -7.35 -5.14
C PRO A 10 0.97 -6.51 -6.38
N PHE A 11 1.23 -7.08 -7.57
CA PHE A 11 0.76 -6.49 -8.82
C PHE A 11 -0.71 -6.83 -9.04
N GLU A 12 -1.53 -5.79 -9.16
CA GLU A 12 -2.97 -5.88 -9.50
C GLU A 12 -3.25 -4.87 -10.63
N VAL A 13 -4.01 -5.29 -11.64
CA VAL A 13 -4.30 -4.47 -12.84
C VAL A 13 -5.01 -3.17 -12.45
N GLU A 14 -5.87 -3.26 -11.44
CA GLU A 14 -6.63 -2.16 -10.87
C GLU A 14 -5.72 -1.04 -10.36
N VAL A 15 -4.55 -1.36 -9.80
CA VAL A 15 -3.59 -0.35 -9.31
C VAL A 15 -3.05 0.48 -10.48
N SER A 16 -2.69 -0.17 -11.59
CA SER A 16 -2.24 0.53 -12.80
C SER A 16 -3.34 1.43 -13.36
N GLN A 17 -4.55 0.90 -13.51
CA GLN A 17 -5.69 1.65 -14.03
C GLN A 17 -6.04 2.87 -13.18
N GLN A 18 -5.92 2.77 -11.85
CA GLN A 18 -6.13 3.91 -10.96
C GLN A 18 -4.99 4.93 -11.07
N GLY A 19 -3.75 4.47 -11.24
CA GLY A 19 -2.60 5.32 -11.54
C GLY A 19 -2.81 6.16 -12.80
N ASP A 20 -3.24 5.53 -13.90
CA ASP A 20 -3.53 6.22 -15.18
C ASP A 20 -4.65 7.26 -15.04
N ARG A 21 -5.61 7.03 -14.14
CA ARG A 21 -6.74 7.93 -13.87
C ARG A 21 -6.43 9.01 -12.83
N GLY A 22 -5.27 8.94 -12.16
CA GLY A 22 -4.93 9.83 -11.05
C GLY A 22 -5.82 9.64 -9.81
N LEU A 23 -6.40 8.45 -9.61
CA LEU A 23 -7.29 8.15 -8.50
C LEU A 23 -6.62 7.22 -7.46
N PRO A 24 -6.90 7.35 -6.15
CA PRO A 24 -6.32 6.44 -5.16
C PRO A 24 -6.94 5.04 -5.18
N PHE A 25 -6.13 4.00 -5.43
CA PHE A 25 -6.61 2.60 -5.40
C PHE A 25 -7.09 2.16 -4.02
N VAL A 26 -6.53 2.72 -2.94
CA VAL A 26 -6.91 2.41 -1.55
C VAL A 26 -8.33 2.84 -1.20
N LEU A 27 -8.87 3.85 -1.89
CA LEU A 27 -10.24 4.31 -1.73
C LEU A 27 -11.19 3.56 -2.66
N LYS A 28 -10.78 3.32 -3.91
CA LYS A 28 -11.61 2.67 -4.93
C LYS A 28 -11.80 1.17 -4.67
N TYR A 29 -10.75 0.49 -4.21
CA TYR A 29 -10.72 -0.96 -3.97
C TYR A 29 -10.26 -1.25 -2.54
N PRO A 30 -11.10 -0.97 -1.51
CA PRO A 30 -10.70 -1.08 -0.11
C PRO A 30 -10.30 -2.50 0.31
N GLU A 31 -10.83 -3.51 -0.39
CA GLU A 31 -10.65 -4.92 -0.07
C GLU A 31 -9.60 -5.65 -0.94
N SER A 32 -8.95 -4.96 -1.89
CA SER A 32 -7.93 -5.57 -2.75
C SER A 32 -6.69 -6.01 -1.96
N LYS A 33 -5.91 -6.93 -2.54
CA LYS A 33 -4.70 -7.42 -1.87
C LYS A 33 -3.67 -6.30 -1.72
N SER A 34 -3.57 -5.41 -2.71
CA SER A 34 -2.70 -4.23 -2.66
C SER A 34 -3.11 -3.26 -1.57
N THR A 35 -4.41 -2.99 -1.41
CA THR A 35 -4.88 -2.08 -0.35
C THR A 35 -4.60 -2.64 1.03
N LYS A 36 -4.83 -3.94 1.25
CA LYS A 36 -4.52 -4.60 2.52
C LYS A 36 -3.03 -4.58 2.83
N ALA A 37 -2.17 -4.91 1.86
CA ALA A 37 -0.73 -4.87 2.01
C ALA A 37 -0.19 -3.45 2.27
N PHE A 38 -0.78 -2.45 1.61
CA PHE A 38 -0.42 -1.05 1.80
C PHE A 38 -0.80 -0.55 3.20
N LYS A 39 -2.01 -0.88 3.68
CA LYS A 39 -2.45 -0.57 5.05
C LYS A 39 -1.55 -1.18 6.12
N GLU A 40 -1.13 -2.44 5.95
CA GLU A 40 -0.17 -3.08 6.86
C GLU A 40 1.20 -2.38 6.85
N THR A 41 1.64 -1.92 5.68
CA THR A 41 2.87 -1.13 5.55
C THR A 41 2.77 0.19 6.33
N VAL A 42 1.65 0.92 6.18
CA VAL A 42 1.39 2.15 6.94
C VAL A 42 1.34 1.89 8.45
N LYS A 43 0.69 0.80 8.88
CA LYS A 43 0.63 0.41 10.30
C LYS A 43 2.03 0.20 10.90
N LYS A 44 2.95 -0.43 10.17
CA LYS A 44 4.35 -0.59 10.61
C LYS A 44 5.06 0.74 10.73
N ILE A 45 4.90 1.64 9.75
CA ILE A 45 5.49 2.98 9.78
C ILE A 45 5.02 3.73 11.03
N ARG A 46 3.71 3.73 11.31
CA ARG A 46 3.14 4.36 12.52
C ARG A 46 3.72 3.77 13.80
N GLY A 47 3.88 2.45 13.88
CA GLY A 47 4.51 1.80 15.03
C GLY A 47 6.00 2.13 15.23
N ILE A 48 6.68 2.66 14.20
CA ILE A 48 8.06 3.15 14.31
C ILE A 48 8.09 4.62 14.74
N LEU A 49 7.20 5.45 14.19
CA LEU A 49 7.20 6.90 14.38
C LEU A 49 6.44 7.39 15.62
N GLU A 50 5.32 6.74 15.97
CA GLU A 50 4.37 7.21 16.99
C GLU A 50 4.54 6.45 18.32
N LYS A 51 5.75 5.97 18.62
CA LYS A 51 6.04 5.35 19.92
C LYS A 51 5.90 6.32 21.08
#